data_AF-A0A7W1D802-F1
#
_entry.id   AF-A0A7W1D802-F1
#
_cell.length_a   1.000
_cell.length_b   1.000
_cell.length_c   1.000
_cell.angle_alpha   90.00
_cell.angle_beta   90.00
_cell.angle_gamma   90.00
#
_symmetry.space_group_name_H-M   'P 1'
#
loop_
_entity.id
_entity.type
_entity.pdbx_description
1 polymer ?
#
loop_
_entity_poly.entity_id
_entity_poly.type
_entity_poly.pdbx_seq_one_letter_code
_entity_poly.pdbx_strand_id
1 'polypeptide(L)'
;MLDNMLQTVFRNFSTLFLVVAVLMGPVHLAYTFTYKDVAQVEELHPYIENLPRGRQVQGVGRAVLADARRKFVWVTVAEVLLLPLLVGATRRVVAVDAAGGLPGVWDAYRHLATRRVGPARRMPSPAARLALLASGVVLAVVIGWLVQTIGLLGAEVGPDSARWLIAGMSRAIALAAAAPFALVALVAPAPAPAPVSSA
;
A
#
# COMPACT_ATOMS: atom_id res chain seq x y z
N MET A 1 3.01 22.25 -2.76
CA MET A 1 2.33 21.09 -3.40
C MET A 1 2.44 19.85 -2.54
N LEU A 2 3.65 19.50 -2.08
CA LEU A 2 3.87 18.41 -1.14
C LEU A 2 3.06 18.58 0.16
N ASP A 3 3.03 19.78 0.74
CA ASP A 3 2.27 20.02 1.98
C ASP A 3 0.77 19.74 1.82
N ASN A 4 0.15 20.20 0.74
CA ASN A 4 -1.25 19.92 0.45
C ASN A 4 -1.51 18.41 0.25
N MET A 5 -0.57 17.71 -0.40
CA MET A 5 -0.63 16.26 -0.56
C MET A 5 -0.59 15.57 0.81
N LEU A 6 0.37 15.94 1.66
CA LEU A 6 0.52 15.39 3.01
C LEU A 6 -0.72 15.68 3.87
N GLN A 7 -1.22 16.93 3.87
CA GLN A 7 -2.47 17.28 4.55
C GLN A 7 -3.64 16.43 4.07
N THR A 8 -3.76 16.22 2.76
CA THR A 8 -4.80 15.36 2.17
C THR A 8 -4.64 13.91 2.63
N VAL A 9 -3.42 13.38 2.65
CA VAL A 9 -3.15 12.02 3.14
C VAL A 9 -3.51 11.92 4.62
N PHE A 10 -3.02 12.79 5.48
CA PHE A 10 -3.25 12.72 6.92
C PHE A 10 -4.71 12.89 7.29
N ARG A 11 -5.42 13.84 6.67
CA ARG A 11 -6.86 14.06 6.91
C ARG A 11 -7.71 12.85 6.54
N ASN A 12 -7.28 12.09 5.53
CA ASN A 12 -8.02 10.94 5.00
C ASN A 12 -7.34 9.59 5.28
N PHE A 13 -6.33 9.56 6.16
CA PHE A 13 -5.43 8.41 6.28
C PHE A 13 -6.21 7.16 6.64
N SER A 14 -7.06 7.21 7.66
CA SER A 14 -7.86 6.07 8.10
C SER A 14 -8.75 5.51 7.00
N THR A 15 -9.41 6.37 6.23
CA THR A 15 -10.27 5.94 5.12
C THR A 15 -9.45 5.30 4.00
N LEU A 16 -8.35 5.92 3.58
CA LEU A 16 -7.48 5.39 2.53
C LEU A 16 -6.79 4.10 2.95
N PHE A 17 -6.32 4.02 4.19
CA PHE A 17 -5.77 2.83 4.81
C PHE A 17 -6.80 1.69 4.76
N LEU A 18 -8.03 1.93 5.22
CA LEU A 18 -9.08 0.90 5.24
C LEU A 18 -9.49 0.47 3.82
N VAL A 19 -9.55 1.39 2.86
CA VAL A 19 -9.75 1.04 1.45
C VAL A 19 -8.65 0.07 1.01
N VAL A 20 -7.38 0.38 1.20
CA VAL A 20 -6.31 -0.53 0.75
C VAL A 20 -6.30 -1.84 1.55
N ALA A 21 -6.48 -1.78 2.87
CA ALA A 21 -6.43 -2.93 3.77
C ALA A 21 -7.54 -3.95 3.49
N VAL A 22 -8.76 -3.51 3.16
CA VAL A 22 -9.89 -4.42 2.85
C VAL A 22 -9.62 -5.28 1.62
N LEU A 23 -8.88 -4.76 0.65
CA LEU A 23 -8.54 -5.49 -0.58
C LEU A 23 -7.27 -6.32 -0.42
N MET A 24 -6.20 -5.69 0.10
CA MET A 24 -4.88 -6.32 0.14
C MET A 24 -4.72 -7.26 1.33
N GLY A 25 -5.34 -6.95 2.47
CA GLY A 25 -5.25 -7.76 3.69
C GLY A 25 -5.62 -9.23 3.47
N PRO A 26 -6.81 -9.54 2.94
CA PRO A 26 -7.22 -10.92 2.68
C PRO A 26 -6.28 -11.66 1.70
N VAL A 27 -5.78 -10.98 0.67
CA VAL A 27 -4.87 -11.58 -0.33
C VAL A 27 -3.54 -11.98 0.31
N HIS A 28 -2.94 -11.08 1.08
CA HIS A 28 -1.68 -11.35 1.78
C HIS A 28 -1.86 -12.40 2.86
N LEU A 29 -2.94 -12.33 3.65
CA LEU A 29 -3.25 -13.34 4.65
C LEU A 29 -3.45 -14.74 4.04
N ALA A 30 -4.17 -14.83 2.90
CA ALA A 30 -4.36 -16.11 2.22
C ALA A 30 -3.03 -16.68 1.69
N TYR A 31 -2.16 -15.83 1.14
CA TYR A 31 -0.82 -16.23 0.70
C TYR A 31 0.01 -16.75 1.87
N THR A 32 0.12 -15.97 2.95
CA THR A 32 0.91 -16.33 4.14
C THR A 32 0.36 -17.56 4.84
N PHE A 33 -0.97 -17.73 4.90
CA PHE A 33 -1.58 -18.94 5.46
C PHE A 33 -1.24 -20.19 4.64
N THR A 34 -1.30 -20.08 3.32
CA THR A 34 -0.99 -21.19 2.39
C THR A 34 0.48 -21.60 2.49
N TYR A 35 1.38 -20.62 2.65
CA TYR A 35 2.83 -20.82 2.71
C TYR A 35 3.40 -20.50 4.10
N LYS A 36 2.67 -20.87 5.17
CA LYS A 36 3.01 -20.50 6.55
C LYS A 36 4.44 -20.88 6.97
N ASP A 37 4.89 -22.06 6.54
CA ASP A 37 6.21 -22.60 6.89
C ASP A 37 7.32 -21.83 6.15
N VAL A 38 7.04 -21.36 4.93
CA VAL A 38 7.95 -20.47 4.19
C VAL A 38 7.95 -19.08 4.81
N ALA A 39 6.78 -18.52 5.12
CA ALA A 39 6.66 -17.18 5.68
C ALA A 39 7.32 -17.03 7.06
N GLN A 40 7.21 -18.04 7.93
CA GLN A 40 7.92 -18.05 9.22
C GLN A 40 9.44 -17.97 9.06
N VAL A 41 9.94 -18.53 7.97
CA VAL A 41 11.35 -18.84 7.78
C VAL A 41 12.00 -17.71 6.97
N GLU A 42 11.43 -17.34 5.82
CA GLU A 42 11.92 -16.29 4.92
C GLU A 42 11.85 -14.87 5.53
N GLU A 43 10.76 -14.51 6.22
CA GLU A 43 10.60 -13.14 6.73
C GLU A 43 11.49 -12.82 7.94
N LEU A 44 11.93 -13.84 8.68
CA LEU A 44 12.83 -13.68 9.83
C LEU A 44 14.30 -13.90 9.46
N HIS A 45 14.59 -14.71 8.44
CA HIS A 45 15.95 -15.06 8.02
C HIS A 45 16.10 -14.93 6.50
N PRO A 46 16.10 -13.71 5.93
CA PRO A 46 16.06 -13.48 4.48
C PRO A 46 17.23 -14.09 3.69
N TYR A 47 18.28 -14.59 4.36
CA TYR A 47 19.44 -15.24 3.76
C TYR A 47 19.32 -16.77 3.64
N ILE A 48 18.16 -17.37 3.91
CA ILE A 48 17.96 -18.82 3.76
C ILE A 48 18.22 -19.30 2.34
N GLU A 49 17.98 -18.47 1.34
CA GLU A 49 18.29 -18.78 -0.06
C GLU A 49 19.79 -18.96 -0.32
N ASN A 50 20.64 -18.38 0.54
CA ASN A 50 22.10 -18.48 0.46
C ASN A 50 22.65 -19.69 1.23
N LEU A 51 21.79 -20.52 1.83
CA LEU A 51 22.25 -21.71 2.53
C LEU A 51 22.92 -22.70 1.54
N PRO A 52 24.07 -23.30 1.91
CA PRO A 52 24.77 -24.27 1.07
C PRO A 52 23.84 -25.39 0.60
N ARG A 53 24.04 -25.86 -0.64
CA ARG A 53 23.24 -26.93 -1.25
C ARG A 53 23.35 -28.22 -0.42
N GLY A 54 22.44 -28.41 0.54
CA GLY A 54 22.44 -29.55 1.46
C GLY A 54 21.96 -29.23 2.87
N ARG A 55 21.98 -27.96 3.30
CA ARG A 55 21.29 -27.52 4.52
C ARG A 55 19.87 -27.09 4.17
N GLN A 56 18.88 -27.77 4.74
CA GLN A 56 17.48 -27.36 4.71
C GLN A 56 17.11 -26.82 6.10
N VAL A 57 16.33 -25.74 6.15
CA VAL A 57 15.60 -25.39 7.37
C VAL A 57 14.47 -26.41 7.52
N GLN A 58 14.28 -26.93 8.73
CA GLN A 58 13.32 -28.00 9.02
C GLN A 58 11.93 -27.61 8.50
N GLY A 59 11.35 -28.41 7.58
CA GLY A 59 9.98 -28.21 7.08
C GLY A 59 9.83 -27.49 5.73
N VAL A 60 10.90 -26.93 5.14
CA VAL A 60 10.78 -26.20 3.85
C VAL A 60 11.66 -26.80 2.76
N GLY A 61 11.03 -27.50 1.81
CA GLY A 61 11.70 -28.04 0.63
C GLY A 61 11.89 -27.00 -0.49
N ARG A 62 12.89 -27.19 -1.36
CA ARG A 62 13.16 -26.30 -2.51
C ARG A 62 11.97 -26.15 -3.46
N ALA A 63 11.19 -27.22 -3.65
CA ALA A 63 10.00 -27.19 -4.49
C ALA A 63 8.91 -26.27 -3.92
N VAL A 64 8.75 -26.26 -2.58
CA VAL A 64 7.79 -25.40 -1.88
C VAL A 64 8.22 -23.93 -1.97
N LEU A 65 9.51 -23.64 -1.82
CA LEU A 65 10.06 -22.29 -2.02
C LEU A 65 9.85 -21.78 -3.46
N ALA A 66 10.12 -22.61 -4.46
CA ALA A 66 9.92 -22.24 -5.86
C ALA A 66 8.45 -22.00 -6.20
N ASP A 67 7.53 -22.76 -5.61
CA ASP A 67 6.09 -22.56 -5.76
C ASP A 67 5.61 -21.30 -5.04
N ALA A 68 6.04 -21.08 -3.79
CA ALA A 68 5.77 -19.86 -3.02
C ALA A 68 6.19 -18.61 -3.80
N ARG A 69 7.41 -18.58 -4.34
CA ARG A 69 7.91 -17.48 -5.17
C ARG A 69 7.03 -17.25 -6.41
N ARG A 70 6.61 -18.33 -7.07
CA ARG A 70 5.73 -18.24 -8.25
C ARG A 70 4.36 -17.68 -7.87
N LYS A 71 3.79 -18.08 -6.73
CA LYS A 71 2.51 -17.53 -6.25
C LYS A 71 2.65 -16.10 -5.75
N PHE A 72 3.79 -15.73 -5.19
CA PHE A 72 4.06 -14.35 -4.82
C PHE A 72 4.00 -13.42 -6.03
N VAL A 73 4.52 -13.86 -7.20
CA VAL A 73 4.36 -13.11 -8.46
C VAL A 73 2.88 -12.90 -8.81
N TRP A 74 2.03 -13.91 -8.61
CA TRP A 74 0.58 -13.77 -8.84
C TRP A 74 -0.07 -12.79 -7.86
N VAL A 75 0.36 -12.75 -6.61
CA VAL A 75 -0.06 -11.72 -5.64
C VAL A 75 0.31 -10.33 -6.16
N THR A 76 1.55 -10.13 -6.61
CA THR A 76 1.98 -8.85 -7.19
C THR A 76 1.19 -8.48 -8.44
N VAL A 77 0.88 -9.43 -9.32
CA VAL A 77 0.01 -9.18 -10.48
C VAL A 77 -1.38 -8.72 -10.02
N ALA A 78 -1.96 -9.38 -9.01
CA ALA A 78 -3.24 -8.96 -8.45
C ALA A 78 -3.18 -7.55 -7.86
N GLU A 79 -2.11 -7.20 -7.14
CA GLU A 79 -1.90 -5.85 -6.60
C GLU A 79 -1.88 -4.79 -7.71
N VAL A 80 -1.12 -5.03 -8.78
CA VAL A 80 -1.02 -4.12 -9.92
C VAL A 80 -2.37 -3.96 -10.63
N LEU A 81 -3.13 -5.05 -10.79
CA LEU A 81 -4.47 -5.02 -11.39
C LEU A 81 -5.49 -4.29 -10.51
N LEU A 82 -5.27 -4.20 -9.20
CA LEU A 82 -6.09 -3.44 -8.26
C LEU A 82 -5.73 -1.93 -8.23
N LEU A 83 -4.61 -1.50 -8.80
CA LEU A 83 -4.23 -0.08 -8.79
C LEU A 83 -5.27 0.85 -9.42
N PRO A 84 -5.87 0.56 -10.58
CA PRO A 84 -6.92 1.41 -11.15
C PRO A 84 -8.13 1.55 -10.22
N LEU A 85 -8.48 0.46 -9.53
CA LEU A 85 -9.56 0.40 -8.56
C LEU A 85 -9.27 1.36 -7.39
N LEU A 86 -8.07 1.25 -6.82
CA LEU A 86 -7.60 2.07 -5.70
C LEU A 86 -7.47 3.55 -6.09
N VAL A 87 -6.92 3.85 -7.26
CA VAL A 87 -6.84 5.23 -7.79
C VAL A 87 -8.25 5.84 -7.93
N GLY A 88 -9.21 5.07 -8.42
CA GLY A 88 -10.62 5.49 -8.49
C GLY A 88 -11.20 5.82 -7.10
N ALA A 89 -11.01 4.92 -6.13
CA ALA A 89 -11.45 5.13 -4.75
C ALA A 89 -10.77 6.36 -4.11
N THR A 90 -9.46 6.54 -4.28
CA THR A 90 -8.72 7.70 -3.78
C THR A 90 -9.22 9.01 -4.39
N ARG A 91 -9.48 9.05 -5.71
CA ARG A 91 -10.07 10.23 -6.35
C ARG A 91 -11.40 10.62 -5.70
N ARG A 92 -12.23 9.63 -5.36
CA ARG A 92 -13.52 9.87 -4.70
C ARG A 92 -13.34 10.44 -3.30
N VAL A 93 -12.46 9.84 -2.50
CA VAL A 93 -12.14 10.33 -1.15
C VAL A 93 -11.68 11.79 -1.20
N VAL A 94 -10.71 12.10 -2.05
CA VAL A 94 -10.19 13.47 -2.23
C VAL A 94 -11.27 14.43 -2.73
N ALA A 95 -12.18 13.99 -3.60
CA ALA A 95 -13.26 14.83 -4.11
C ALA A 95 -14.32 15.15 -3.05
N VAL A 96 -14.73 14.17 -2.24
CA VAL A 96 -15.72 14.36 -1.16
C VAL A 96 -15.15 15.28 -0.08
N ASP A 97 -13.90 15.04 0.30
CA ASP A 97 -13.17 15.85 1.28
C ASP A 97 -12.98 17.30 0.80
N ALA A 98 -12.63 17.50 -0.48
CA ALA A 98 -12.56 18.83 -1.08
C ALA A 98 -13.92 19.57 -1.14
N ALA A 99 -15.04 18.84 -1.07
CA ALA A 99 -16.38 19.41 -0.99
C ALA A 99 -16.85 19.65 0.47
N GLY A 100 -16.00 19.38 1.46
CA GLY A 100 -16.31 19.54 2.89
C GLY A 100 -17.11 18.37 3.48
N GLY A 101 -17.26 17.26 2.76
CA GLY A 101 -17.93 16.05 3.26
C GLY A 101 -16.99 15.11 4.01
N LEU A 102 -17.56 14.16 4.77
CA LEU A 102 -16.83 13.09 5.43
C LEU A 102 -16.71 11.88 4.48
N PRO A 103 -15.49 11.50 4.03
CA PRO A 103 -15.34 10.40 3.10
C PRO A 103 -15.47 9.03 3.78
N GLY A 104 -16.45 8.24 3.33
CA GLY A 104 -16.67 6.86 3.77
C GLY A 104 -15.96 5.82 2.89
N VAL A 105 -15.53 4.70 3.51
CA VAL A 105 -14.90 3.55 2.82
C VAL A 105 -15.85 2.93 1.79
N TRP A 106 -17.12 2.74 2.15
CA TRP A 106 -18.11 2.10 1.27
C TRP A 106 -18.52 2.99 0.09
N ASP A 107 -18.55 4.30 0.30
CA ASP A 107 -18.84 5.27 -0.76
C ASP A 107 -17.70 5.35 -1.77
N ALA A 108 -16.46 5.19 -1.32
CA ALA A 108 -15.28 5.12 -2.18
C ALA A 108 -15.35 3.91 -3.14
N TYR A 109 -15.90 2.78 -2.68
CA TYR A 109 -16.09 1.59 -3.50
C TYR A 109 -17.30 1.64 -4.43
N ARG A 110 -18.48 2.10 -3.96
CA ARG A 110 -19.72 2.09 -4.76
C ARG A 110 -19.64 2.93 -6.03
N HIS A 111 -18.78 3.95 -6.06
CA HIS A 111 -18.70 4.91 -7.16
C HIS A 111 -17.59 4.60 -8.17
N LEU A 112 -17.06 3.38 -8.16
CA LEU A 112 -16.05 2.94 -9.12
C LEU A 112 -16.55 2.85 -10.56
N ALA A 113 -17.86 2.70 -10.75
CA ALA A 113 -18.50 2.63 -12.06
C ALA A 113 -18.80 4.01 -12.69
N THR A 114 -18.75 5.11 -11.92
CA THR A 114 -19.11 6.43 -12.44
C THR A 114 -17.87 7.18 -12.90
N ARG A 115 -17.53 7.02 -14.19
CA ARG A 115 -16.51 7.81 -14.92
C ARG A 115 -16.87 9.31 -15.06
N ARG A 116 -17.39 9.96 -14.03
CA ARG A 116 -17.51 11.43 -14.05
C ARG A 116 -16.19 12.01 -13.62
N VAL A 117 -15.32 12.17 -14.62
CA VAL A 117 -14.15 13.05 -14.55
C VAL A 117 -14.70 14.40 -14.09
N GLY A 118 -14.38 14.77 -12.84
CA GLY A 118 -14.71 16.09 -12.31
C GLY A 118 -14.12 17.19 -13.20
N PRO A 119 -14.56 18.45 -13.04
CA PRO A 119 -14.12 19.55 -13.89
C PRO A 119 -12.60 19.57 -14.00
N ALA A 120 -12.09 19.80 -15.21
CA ALA A 120 -10.68 19.75 -15.56
C ALA A 120 -9.86 20.66 -14.63
N ARG A 121 -9.38 20.10 -13.51
CA ARG A 121 -8.46 20.80 -12.62
C ARG A 121 -7.15 20.94 -13.38
N ARG A 122 -6.58 22.16 -13.36
CA ARG A 122 -5.28 22.41 -13.98
C ARG A 122 -4.30 21.33 -13.52
N MET A 123 -3.70 20.63 -14.48
CA MET A 123 -2.63 19.71 -14.16
C MET A 123 -1.38 20.52 -13.79
N PRO A 124 -0.61 20.08 -12.79
CA PRO A 124 0.68 20.70 -12.51
C PRO A 124 1.59 20.60 -13.75
N SER A 125 2.61 21.46 -13.82
CA SER A 125 3.65 21.31 -14.84
C SER A 125 4.22 19.89 -14.81
N PRO A 126 4.66 19.32 -15.94
CA PRO A 126 5.15 17.93 -15.99
C PRO A 126 6.27 17.68 -14.97
N ALA A 127 7.15 18.67 -14.76
CA ALA A 127 8.20 18.61 -13.74
C ALA A 127 7.64 18.58 -12.31
N ALA A 128 6.66 19.43 -11.98
CA ALA A 128 6.03 19.44 -10.66
C ALA A 128 5.22 18.16 -10.40
N ARG A 129 4.58 17.59 -11.43
CA ARG A 129 3.90 16.30 -11.34
C ARG A 129 4.89 15.17 -11.06
N LEU A 130 6.01 15.14 -11.77
CA LEU A 130 7.06 14.13 -11.56
C LEU A 130 7.64 14.24 -10.15
N ALA A 131 7.95 15.46 -9.69
CA ALA A 131 8.45 15.69 -8.34
C ALA A 131 7.45 15.21 -7.28
N LEU A 132 6.16 15.51 -7.44
CA LEU A 132 5.12 15.06 -6.51
C LEU A 132 4.99 13.54 -6.48
N LEU A 133 5.02 12.89 -7.65
CA LEU A 133 5.01 11.43 -7.74
C LEU A 133 6.25 10.82 -7.08
N ALA A 134 7.42 11.37 -7.36
CA ALA A 134 8.68 10.92 -6.75
C ALA A 134 8.62 11.03 -5.22
N SER A 135 8.19 12.18 -4.69
CA SER A 135 8.02 12.36 -3.25
C SER A 135 7.00 11.39 -2.65
N GLY A 136 5.86 11.19 -3.30
CA GLY A 136 4.83 10.24 -2.85
C GLY A 136 5.32 8.80 -2.84
N VAL A 137 6.08 8.39 -3.87
CA VAL A 137 6.70 7.06 -3.94
C VAL A 137 7.78 6.88 -2.87
N VAL A 138 8.66 7.86 -2.69
CA VAL A 138 9.70 7.82 -1.65
C VAL A 138 9.07 7.70 -0.26
N LEU A 139 8.04 8.50 0.03
CA LEU A 139 7.31 8.41 1.29
C LEU A 139 6.62 7.06 1.47
N ALA A 140 5.95 6.54 0.44
CA ALA A 140 5.34 5.22 0.49
C ALA A 140 6.38 4.12 0.80
N VAL A 141 7.54 4.17 0.15
CA VAL A 141 8.63 3.22 0.41
C VAL A 141 9.14 3.34 1.85
N VAL A 142 9.40 4.56 2.34
CA VAL A 142 9.89 4.79 3.70
C VAL A 142 8.88 4.31 4.75
N ILE A 143 7.60 4.68 4.61
CA ILE A 143 6.55 4.29 5.54
C ILE A 143 6.31 2.78 5.50
N GLY A 144 6.23 2.19 4.30
CA GLY A 144 6.06 0.75 4.15
C GLY A 144 7.21 -0.02 4.76
N TRP A 145 8.45 0.42 4.52
CA TRP A 145 9.63 -0.17 5.12
C TRP A 145 9.60 -0.08 6.65
N LEU A 146 9.33 1.10 7.22
CA LEU A 146 9.24 1.29 8.68
C LEU A 146 8.17 0.39 9.31
N VAL A 147 6.96 0.36 8.74
CA VAL A 147 5.85 -0.46 9.26
C VAL A 147 6.18 -1.94 9.16
N GLN A 148 6.78 -2.39 8.05
CA GLN A 148 7.23 -3.77 7.89
C GLN A 148 8.28 -4.13 8.94
N THR A 149 9.30 -3.30 9.11
CA THR A 149 10.37 -3.54 10.09
C THR A 149 9.81 -3.63 11.51
N ILE A 150 8.91 -2.72 11.90
CA ILE A 150 8.26 -2.77 13.22
C ILE A 150 7.46 -4.06 13.38
N GLY A 151 6.72 -4.47 12.35
CA GLY A 151 5.93 -5.70 12.39
C GLY A 151 6.79 -6.96 12.51
N LEU A 152 7.93 -7.02 11.81
CA LEU A 152 8.87 -8.13 11.89
C LEU A 152 9.56 -8.21 13.27
N LEU A 153 9.94 -7.06 13.85
CA LEU A 153 10.40 -7.01 15.23
C LEU A 153 9.35 -7.55 16.20
N GLY A 154 8.07 -7.28 15.95
CA GLY A 154 6.96 -7.86 16.71
C GLY A 154 6.85 -9.39 16.53
N ALA A 155 7.14 -9.91 15.34
CA ALA A 155 7.12 -11.36 15.07
C ALA A 155 8.23 -12.12 15.81
N GLU A 156 9.40 -11.50 16.01
CA GLU A 156 10.50 -12.09 16.79
C GLU A 156 10.14 -12.29 18.27
N VAL A 157 9.42 -11.33 18.86
CA VAL A 157 9.03 -11.35 20.28
C VAL A 157 7.76 -12.19 20.53
N GLY A 158 6.98 -12.46 19.48
CA GLY A 158 5.72 -13.19 19.56
C GLY A 158 5.87 -14.71 19.72
N PRO A 159 4.79 -15.41 20.12
CA PRO A 159 4.77 -16.86 20.22
C PRO A 159 4.95 -17.53 18.87
N ASP A 160 5.75 -18.60 18.81
CA ASP A 160 6.13 -19.33 17.59
C ASP A 160 4.92 -19.71 16.70
N SER A 161 3.81 -20.10 17.34
CA SER A 161 2.57 -20.51 16.66
C SER A 161 1.86 -19.39 15.91
N ALA A 162 2.11 -18.13 16.28
CA ALA A 162 1.50 -16.95 15.66
C ALA A 162 2.46 -16.17 14.76
N ARG A 163 3.75 -16.55 14.69
CA ARG A 163 4.76 -15.81 13.91
C ARG A 163 4.38 -15.61 12.45
N TRP A 164 3.89 -16.67 11.79
CA TRP A 164 3.44 -16.58 10.40
C TRP A 164 2.36 -15.50 10.23
N LEU A 165 1.41 -15.42 11.16
CA LEU A 165 0.31 -14.47 11.11
C LEU A 165 0.80 -13.04 11.31
N ILE A 166 1.69 -12.81 12.27
CA ILE A 166 2.28 -11.48 12.53
C ILE A 166 3.08 -11.03 11.30
N ALA A 167 3.88 -11.91 10.71
CA ALA A 167 4.62 -11.66 9.48
C ALA A 167 3.68 -11.28 8.31
N GLY A 168 2.68 -12.12 8.01
CA GLY A 168 1.72 -11.83 6.93
C GLY A 168 0.89 -10.56 7.16
N MET A 169 0.47 -10.30 8.39
CA MET A 169 -0.25 -9.07 8.76
C MET A 169 0.64 -7.84 8.62
N SER A 170 1.91 -7.92 9.01
CA SER A 170 2.84 -6.80 8.90
C SER A 170 2.95 -6.30 7.46
N ARG A 171 3.00 -7.22 6.50
CA ARG A 171 3.07 -6.91 5.07
C ARG A 171 1.82 -6.24 4.54
N ALA A 172 0.66 -6.79 4.89
CA ALA A 172 -0.62 -6.19 4.54
C ALA A 172 -0.77 -4.77 5.11
N ILE A 173 -0.42 -4.59 6.38
CA ILE A 173 -0.50 -3.30 7.08
C ILE A 173 0.52 -2.31 6.50
N ALA A 174 1.74 -2.75 6.19
CA ALA A 174 2.78 -1.94 5.55
C ALA A 174 2.32 -1.40 4.20
N LEU A 175 1.76 -2.26 3.34
CA LEU A 175 1.19 -1.84 2.06
C LEU A 175 0.01 -0.87 2.25
N ALA A 176 -0.91 -1.17 3.16
CA ALA A 176 -2.06 -0.32 3.44
C ALA A 176 -1.69 1.04 4.02
N ALA A 177 -0.62 1.12 4.83
CA ALA A 177 -0.10 2.36 5.38
C ALA A 177 0.70 3.18 4.36
N ALA A 178 1.43 2.51 3.46
CA ALA A 178 2.25 3.14 2.42
C ALA A 178 1.42 3.68 1.24
N ALA A 179 0.44 2.91 0.79
CA ALA A 179 -0.32 3.18 -0.42
C ALA A 179 -1.00 4.57 -0.46
N PRO A 180 -1.56 5.13 0.64
CA PRO A 180 -2.13 6.48 0.65
C PRO A 180 -1.19 7.55 0.09
N PHE A 181 0.12 7.49 0.38
CA PHE A 181 1.09 8.49 -0.06
C PHE A 181 1.29 8.46 -1.58
N ALA A 182 1.43 7.25 -2.17
CA ALA A 182 1.58 7.10 -3.61
C ALA A 182 0.25 7.39 -4.35
N LEU A 183 -0.87 6.91 -3.81
CA LEU A 183 -2.19 7.08 -4.43
C LEU A 183 -2.64 8.54 -4.44
N VAL A 184 -2.43 9.29 -3.35
CA VAL A 184 -2.77 10.72 -3.32
C VAL A 184 -1.86 11.50 -4.28
N ALA A 185 -0.56 11.19 -4.35
CA ALA A 185 0.34 11.81 -5.32
C ALA A 185 -0.11 11.56 -6.79
N LEU A 186 -0.69 10.39 -7.09
CA LEU A 186 -1.23 10.05 -8.41
C LEU A 186 -2.49 10.83 -8.79
N VAL A 187 -3.25 11.33 -7.81
CA VAL A 187 -4.56 11.98 -8.05
C VAL A 187 -4.59 13.46 -7.69
N ALA A 188 -3.56 13.96 -7.00
CA ALA A 188 -3.51 15.33 -6.52
C ALA A 188 -3.54 16.34 -7.70
N PRO A 189 -4.47 17.32 -7.68
CA PRO A 189 -4.51 18.39 -8.68
C PRO A 189 -3.44 19.47 -8.38
N ALA A 190 -3.21 20.37 -9.34
CA ALA A 190 -2.41 21.56 -9.07
C ALA A 190 -3.07 22.44 -7.98
N PRO A 191 -2.28 23.13 -7.14
CA PRO A 191 -2.81 24.10 -6.20
C PRO A 191 -3.51 25.24 -6.94
N ALA A 192 -4.58 25.78 -6.34
CA ALA A 192 -5.20 27.00 -6.82
C ALA A 192 -4.20 28.17 -6.74
N PRO A 193 -4.20 29.11 -7.70
CA PRO A 193 -3.37 30.31 -7.58
C PRO A 193 -3.77 31.07 -6.31
N ALA A 194 -2.78 31.66 -5.65
CA ALA A 194 -3.03 32.56 -4.52
C ALA A 194 -4.00 33.67 -4.97
N PRO A 195 -4.98 34.07 -4.13
CA PRO A 195 -5.84 35.20 -4.45
C PRO A 195 -4.94 36.39 -4.74
N VAL A 196 -5.07 36.94 -5.96
CA VAL A 196 -4.37 38.17 -6.31
C VAL A 196 -4.96 39.23 -5.40
N SER A 197 -4.16 39.67 -4.42
CA SER A 197 -4.49 40.83 -3.60
C SER A 197 -4.66 42.00 -4.56
N SER A 198 -5.90 42.36 -4.88
CA SER A 198 -6.20 43.64 -5.52
C SER A 198 -5.84 44.72 -4.51
N ALA A 199 -4.66 45.32 -4.70
CA ALA A 199 -4.27 46.56 -4.06
C ALA A 199 -5.09 47.74 -4.60
#